data_AF-A0AAD7XBN9-F1
#
_entry.id   AF-A0AAD7XBN9-F1
#
_cell.length_a   1.000
_cell.length_b   1.000
_cell.length_c   1.000
_cell.angle_alpha   90.00
_cell.angle_beta   90.00
_cell.angle_gamma   90.00
#
_symmetry.space_group_name_H-M   'P 1'
#
loop_
_entity.id
_entity.type
_entity.pdbx_description
1 polymer ?
#
loop_
_entity_poly.entity_id
_entity_poly.type
_entity_poly.pdbx_seq_one_letter_code
_entity_poly.pdbx_strand_id
1 'polypeptide(L)'
;MLISALLFHVLVATATLAVSTSGNEDASLVAGTDVSQPVQVVHPSASAGTTISEPVPDASSFNWAGSILTVDAATNVSSVTGTFTVPTPSIPPGGNSSGIYLSSAWVGIDGYTCETALLRTGVLFALVDGFVTSSAFYEWYPNVREYFGDISVAPGDEVTASVYALTSTSGEASIVNHSTGERTSVRLGGPDFVPLCRKNLDWIVGDPSQPNGPGIPSPLPDFGTVHFSDATGYVFGNPNAGQTVLNIVRNGTTFTTVSLGYETVVVEYIRE
;
A
#
# COMPACT_ATOMS: atom_id res chain seq x y z
N MET A 1 -83.41 -3.58 21.16
CA MET A 1 -82.63 -2.57 21.91
C MET A 1 -81.29 -2.42 21.21
N LEU A 2 -81.09 -1.30 20.51
CA LEU A 2 -79.80 -0.90 19.95
C LEU A 2 -78.93 -0.37 21.09
N ILE A 3 -77.67 -0.79 21.17
CA ILE A 3 -76.57 0.06 21.62
C ILE A 3 -75.36 -0.17 20.70
N SER A 4 -74.95 0.93 20.08
CA SER A 4 -73.77 1.15 19.26
C SER A 4 -72.51 1.22 20.12
N ALA A 5 -71.37 0.71 19.66
CA ALA A 5 -70.06 1.16 20.11
C ALA A 5 -68.98 0.95 19.04
N LEU A 6 -68.30 2.06 18.76
CA LEU A 6 -67.34 2.36 17.71
C LEU A 6 -66.12 1.42 17.61
N LEU A 7 -65.66 1.23 16.37
CA LEU A 7 -64.29 0.90 16.01
C LEU A 7 -63.29 1.94 16.58
N PHE A 8 -62.20 1.47 17.15
CA PHE A 8 -60.89 2.13 17.07
C PHE A 8 -59.81 1.06 16.86
N HIS A 9 -59.27 1.01 15.64
CA HIS A 9 -58.00 0.33 15.35
C HIS A 9 -56.88 1.30 15.70
N VAL A 10 -56.09 0.99 16.73
CA VAL A 10 -54.79 1.66 16.95
C VAL A 10 -53.71 0.64 16.61
N LEU A 11 -53.19 0.76 15.39
CA LEU A 11 -51.97 0.08 14.95
C LEU A 11 -50.79 0.89 15.50
N VAL A 12 -50.17 0.42 16.59
CA VAL A 12 -48.91 1.01 17.07
C VAL A 12 -47.78 0.40 16.24
N ALA A 13 -47.34 1.12 15.21
CA ALA A 13 -46.09 0.83 14.53
C ALA A 13 -44.94 1.34 15.41
N THR A 14 -44.32 0.44 16.17
CA THR A 14 -43.03 0.70 16.79
C THR A 14 -41.97 0.74 15.70
N ALA A 15 -41.62 1.93 15.22
CA ALA A 15 -40.41 2.15 14.46
C ALA A 15 -39.22 2.02 15.42
N THR A 16 -38.63 0.83 15.50
CA THR A 16 -37.27 0.69 16.03
C THR A 16 -36.32 1.32 15.02
N LEU A 17 -35.85 2.54 15.33
CA LEU A 17 -34.66 3.11 14.73
C LEU A 17 -33.48 2.22 15.13
N ALA A 18 -33.14 1.26 14.28
CA ALA A 18 -31.83 0.66 14.32
C ALA A 18 -30.84 1.77 13.92
N VAL A 19 -30.06 2.21 14.90
CA VAL A 19 -28.88 3.07 14.71
C VAL A 19 -27.99 2.37 13.68
N SER A 20 -27.86 2.98 12.50
CA SER A 20 -26.86 2.56 11.53
C SER A 20 -25.49 2.75 12.17
N THR A 21 -24.74 1.66 12.31
CA THR A 21 -23.32 1.70 12.65
C THR A 21 -22.59 2.45 11.52
N SER A 22 -22.27 3.71 11.77
CA SER A 22 -21.61 4.67 10.87
C SER A 22 -20.12 4.37 10.67
N GLY A 23 -19.75 3.10 10.49
CA GLY A 23 -18.35 2.66 10.36
C GLY A 23 -17.88 2.38 8.93
N ASN A 24 -18.80 2.30 7.96
CA ASN A 24 -18.47 1.77 6.62
C ASN A 24 -18.58 2.77 5.46
N GLU A 25 -19.10 3.98 5.68
CA GLU A 25 -19.26 4.95 4.57
C GLU A 25 -17.98 5.74 4.27
N ASP A 26 -17.12 5.99 5.27
CA ASP A 26 -15.86 6.74 5.06
C ASP A 26 -14.76 5.94 4.37
N ALA A 27 -14.71 4.61 4.57
CA ALA A 27 -13.80 3.74 3.82
C ALA A 27 -14.13 3.72 2.31
N SER A 28 -15.40 3.94 1.95
CA SER A 28 -15.85 3.98 0.56
C SER A 28 -15.44 5.25 -0.18
N LEU A 29 -15.14 6.35 0.53
CA LEU A 29 -14.70 7.62 -0.09
C LEU A 29 -13.28 7.54 -0.65
N VAL A 30 -12.47 6.62 -0.14
CA VAL A 30 -11.06 6.41 -0.55
C VAL A 30 -10.90 5.19 -1.48
N ALA A 31 -11.80 4.21 -1.39
CA ALA A 31 -11.82 3.00 -2.21
C ALA A 31 -12.47 3.19 -3.60
N GLY A 32 -12.17 4.29 -4.27
CA GLY A 32 -12.49 4.43 -5.71
C GLY A 32 -11.78 3.35 -6.54
N THR A 33 -12.11 3.25 -7.83
CA THR A 33 -11.42 2.39 -8.81
C THR A 33 -9.97 2.85 -9.03
N ASP A 34 -9.15 2.73 -8.00
CA ASP A 34 -7.78 3.20 -7.96
C ASP A 34 -6.91 2.14 -8.63
N VAL A 35 -6.38 2.50 -9.79
CA VAL A 35 -5.35 1.71 -10.46
C VAL A 35 -4.03 2.33 -10.04
N SER A 36 -3.26 1.53 -9.34
CA SER A 36 -1.97 1.94 -8.84
C SER A 36 -0.98 2.21 -9.97
N GLN A 37 0.08 2.96 -9.70
CA GLN A 37 1.11 3.22 -10.70
C GLN A 37 2.38 2.40 -10.41
N PRO A 38 3.06 1.88 -11.45
CA PRO A 38 4.43 1.38 -11.33
C PRO A 38 5.34 2.46 -10.73
N VAL A 39 6.55 2.07 -10.34
CA VAL A 39 7.56 3.02 -9.89
C VAL A 39 7.67 4.20 -10.87
N GLN A 40 7.74 5.42 -10.36
CA GLN A 40 8.00 6.60 -11.18
C GLN A 40 9.39 7.14 -10.84
N VAL A 41 10.42 6.68 -11.55
CA VAL A 41 11.82 7.07 -11.29
C VAL A 41 12.01 8.56 -11.59
N VAL A 42 12.66 9.27 -10.67
CA VAL A 42 13.05 10.67 -10.87
C VAL A 42 14.44 10.69 -11.50
N HIS A 43 14.51 11.01 -12.79
CA HIS A 43 15.79 11.28 -13.44
C HIS A 43 16.27 12.68 -13.07
N PRO A 44 17.53 12.85 -12.61
CA PRO A 44 18.08 14.18 -12.43
C PRO A 44 18.08 14.90 -13.78
N SER A 45 17.57 16.14 -13.82
CA SER A 45 17.66 17.00 -14.99
C SER A 45 19.13 17.14 -15.39
N ALA A 46 19.51 16.62 -16.54
CA ALA A 46 20.88 16.67 -17.03
C ALA A 46 21.30 18.13 -17.29
N SER A 47 22.09 18.71 -16.38
CA SER A 47 22.99 19.79 -16.74
C SER A 47 24.21 19.17 -17.44
N ALA A 48 24.44 19.53 -18.70
CA ALA A 48 25.58 19.06 -19.46
C ALA A 48 26.89 19.49 -18.78
N GLY A 49 27.56 18.54 -18.13
CA GLY A 49 28.86 18.74 -17.50
C GLY A 49 29.52 17.39 -17.24
N THR A 50 30.45 17.01 -18.11
CA THR A 50 31.26 15.79 -17.98
C THR A 50 32.13 15.84 -16.73
N THR A 51 31.86 14.96 -15.76
CA THR A 51 32.88 14.37 -14.88
C THR A 51 32.36 13.03 -14.35
N ILE A 52 33.12 11.98 -14.64
CA ILE A 52 32.91 10.59 -14.20
C ILE A 52 33.67 10.39 -12.88
N SER A 53 32.94 10.37 -11.76
CA SER A 53 33.26 9.62 -10.53
C SER A 53 32.33 10.05 -9.39
N GLU A 54 31.15 9.47 -9.27
CA GLU A 54 30.46 9.41 -7.97
C GLU A 54 29.67 8.09 -7.93
N PRO A 55 29.66 7.34 -6.81
CA PRO A 55 28.77 6.20 -6.65
C PRO A 55 27.35 6.74 -6.77
N VAL A 56 26.48 6.10 -7.55
CA VAL A 56 25.07 6.55 -7.63
C VAL A 56 24.49 6.44 -6.21
N PRO A 57 24.19 7.56 -5.52
CA PRO A 57 23.54 7.53 -4.21
C PRO A 57 22.12 6.98 -4.39
N ASP A 58 21.45 6.63 -3.30
CA ASP A 58 20.02 6.21 -3.26
C ASP A 58 19.21 6.71 -4.48
N ALA A 59 18.60 5.80 -5.22
CA ALA A 59 17.80 6.17 -6.37
C ALA A 59 16.56 6.95 -5.89
N SER A 60 16.08 7.85 -6.74
CA SER A 60 14.94 8.71 -6.42
C SER A 60 13.72 8.26 -7.19
N SER A 61 12.57 8.28 -6.54
CA SER A 61 11.28 8.07 -7.19
C SER A 61 10.26 9.12 -6.75
N PHE A 62 9.20 9.29 -7.52
CA PHE A 62 8.18 10.28 -7.24
C PHE A 62 7.14 9.78 -6.22
N ASN A 63 6.96 8.46 -6.13
CA ASN A 63 5.85 7.82 -5.40
C ASN A 63 6.24 6.65 -4.50
N TRP A 64 7.45 6.07 -4.63
CA TRP A 64 7.92 4.91 -3.86
C TRP A 64 9.14 5.25 -3.01
N ALA A 65 9.10 4.86 -1.74
CA ALA A 65 10.27 4.81 -0.87
C ALA A 65 10.43 3.38 -0.34
N GLY A 66 11.64 2.85 -0.32
CA GLY A 66 11.90 1.54 0.23
C GLY A 66 13.04 0.82 -0.47
N SER A 67 12.99 -0.50 -0.47
CA SER A 67 14.04 -1.33 -1.05
C SER A 67 13.50 -2.26 -2.12
N ILE A 68 14.28 -2.42 -3.18
CA ILE A 68 13.99 -3.31 -4.30
C ILE A 68 15.19 -4.20 -4.55
N LEU A 69 15.03 -5.51 -4.31
CA LEU A 69 16.01 -6.49 -4.75
C LEU A 69 15.73 -6.85 -6.21
N THR A 70 16.68 -6.55 -7.09
CA THR A 70 16.60 -6.94 -8.51
C THR A 70 17.49 -8.14 -8.78
N VAL A 71 16.91 -9.20 -9.31
CA VAL A 71 17.62 -10.43 -9.68
C VAL A 71 17.50 -10.73 -11.17
N ASP A 72 18.33 -11.64 -11.67
CA ASP A 72 18.20 -12.12 -13.04
C ASP A 72 16.90 -12.91 -13.24
N ALA A 73 16.34 -12.85 -14.45
CA ALA A 73 15.09 -13.54 -14.83
C ALA A 73 15.13 -15.05 -14.55
N ALA A 74 16.31 -15.68 -14.73
CA ALA A 74 16.49 -17.11 -14.51
C ALA A 74 16.34 -17.52 -13.05
N THR A 75 16.46 -16.56 -12.11
CA THR A 75 16.26 -16.78 -10.68
C THR A 75 14.81 -17.13 -10.34
N ASN A 76 13.85 -16.60 -11.11
CA ASN A 76 12.43 -16.93 -11.03
C ASN A 76 11.84 -16.77 -9.61
N VAL A 77 11.92 -15.57 -9.06
CA VAL A 77 11.51 -15.26 -7.67
C VAL A 77 10.05 -15.64 -7.44
N SER A 78 9.72 -16.26 -6.32
CA SER A 78 8.37 -16.81 -6.10
C SER A 78 7.63 -16.19 -4.93
N SER A 79 8.32 -15.59 -3.97
CA SER A 79 7.65 -15.00 -2.82
C SER A 79 8.40 -13.80 -2.28
N VAL A 80 7.64 -12.90 -1.68
CA VAL A 80 8.13 -11.76 -0.89
C VAL A 80 7.27 -11.67 0.36
N THR A 81 7.90 -11.41 1.50
CA THR A 81 7.23 -11.27 2.80
C THR A 81 7.88 -10.15 3.58
N GLY A 82 7.06 -9.46 4.39
CA GLY A 82 7.53 -8.48 5.35
C GLY A 82 6.50 -8.26 6.44
N THR A 83 6.98 -8.09 7.66
CA THR A 83 6.19 -7.78 8.85
C THR A 83 6.41 -6.32 9.23
N PHE A 84 5.34 -5.56 9.41
CA PHE A 84 5.42 -4.16 9.81
C PHE A 84 4.26 -3.79 10.73
N THR A 85 4.47 -2.73 11.53
CA THR A 85 3.40 -2.10 12.29
C THR A 85 2.63 -1.13 11.40
N VAL A 86 1.29 -1.24 11.36
CA VAL A 86 0.43 -0.33 10.59
C VAL A 86 0.66 1.10 11.05
N PRO A 87 1.09 2.01 10.14
CA PRO A 87 1.42 3.39 10.53
C PRO A 87 0.20 4.18 11.01
N THR A 88 0.44 5.17 11.87
CA THR A 88 -0.55 6.19 12.21
C THR A 88 -0.24 7.46 11.40
N PRO A 89 -0.93 7.73 10.27
CA PRO A 89 -0.67 8.92 9.47
C PRO A 89 -1.07 10.19 10.23
N SER A 90 -0.30 11.25 10.02
CA SER A 90 -0.55 12.59 10.55
C SER A 90 -0.38 13.66 9.46
N ILE A 91 -0.88 14.88 9.74
CA ILE A 91 -0.77 16.01 8.82
C ILE A 91 0.73 16.34 8.66
N PRO A 92 1.27 16.32 7.44
CA PRO A 92 2.67 16.68 7.21
C PRO A 92 2.92 18.17 7.53
N PRO A 93 4.17 18.59 7.79
CA PRO A 93 4.52 20.00 7.93
C PRO A 93 3.95 20.86 6.79
N GLY A 94 3.24 21.93 7.13
CA GLY A 94 2.57 22.81 6.16
C GLY A 94 1.27 22.25 5.54
N GLY A 95 0.80 21.08 5.99
CA GLY A 95 -0.45 20.47 5.55
C GLY A 95 -1.72 21.15 6.08
N ASN A 96 -2.84 20.90 5.41
CA ASN A 96 -4.17 21.35 5.78
C ASN A 96 -4.87 20.31 6.66
N SER A 97 -5.49 20.72 7.76
CA SER A 97 -6.25 19.84 8.65
C SER A 97 -7.50 19.22 8.03
N SER A 98 -8.04 19.83 6.98
CA SER A 98 -9.14 19.29 6.16
C SER A 98 -8.62 18.71 4.84
N GLY A 99 -7.36 18.29 4.82
CA GLY A 99 -6.74 17.63 3.68
C GLY A 99 -7.00 16.12 3.68
N ILE A 100 -6.78 15.51 2.51
CA ILE A 100 -6.77 14.07 2.33
C ILE A 100 -5.32 13.65 2.09
N TYR A 101 -4.78 12.84 3.00
CA TYR A 101 -3.42 12.32 2.92
C TYR A 101 -3.46 10.81 2.91
N LEU A 102 -2.75 10.19 1.98
CA LEU A 102 -2.77 8.74 1.85
C LEU A 102 -1.39 8.21 1.50
N SER A 103 -1.07 7.05 2.04
CA SER A 103 0.08 6.23 1.66
C SER A 103 -0.25 4.77 1.91
N SER A 104 0.57 3.87 1.40
CA SER A 104 0.48 2.45 1.74
C SER A 104 1.84 1.90 2.11
N ALA A 105 1.86 0.81 2.87
CA ALA A 105 3.02 0.00 3.14
C ALA A 105 2.73 -1.40 2.61
N TRP A 106 3.61 -1.92 1.74
CA TRP A 106 3.35 -3.16 1.02
C TRP A 106 4.61 -3.94 0.67
N VAL A 107 4.41 -5.22 0.37
CA VAL A 107 5.40 -6.08 -0.27
C VAL A 107 4.91 -6.53 -1.63
N GLY A 108 5.83 -6.72 -2.58
CA GLY A 108 5.42 -7.06 -3.95
C GLY A 108 6.53 -7.64 -4.82
N ILE A 109 6.09 -8.14 -5.98
CA ILE A 109 6.94 -8.67 -7.05
C ILE A 109 6.72 -7.83 -8.31
N ASP A 110 7.83 -7.41 -8.93
CA ASP A 110 7.90 -6.60 -10.16
C ASP A 110 7.49 -5.12 -10.01
N GLY A 111 7.00 -4.43 -11.03
CA GLY A 111 6.66 -3.00 -10.96
C GLY A 111 7.84 -2.01 -10.97
N TYR A 112 9.09 -2.49 -10.87
CA TYR A 112 10.31 -1.68 -11.01
C TYR A 112 10.99 -1.83 -12.38
N THR A 113 11.84 -2.85 -12.57
CA THR A 113 12.43 -3.14 -13.89
C THR A 113 11.47 -3.86 -14.83
N CYS A 114 10.38 -4.40 -14.27
CA CYS A 114 9.28 -5.02 -14.99
C CYS A 114 8.03 -4.17 -14.79
N GLU A 115 7.90 -3.10 -15.56
CA GLU A 115 6.86 -2.08 -15.36
C GLU A 115 5.45 -2.52 -15.80
N THR A 116 5.34 -3.65 -16.49
CA THR A 116 4.07 -4.13 -17.06
C THR A 116 3.16 -4.81 -16.05
N ALA A 117 3.72 -5.37 -14.97
CA ALA A 117 2.98 -6.13 -13.96
C ALA A 117 3.54 -5.85 -12.57
N LEU A 118 2.68 -5.88 -11.56
CA LEU A 118 3.06 -5.80 -10.15
C LEU A 118 2.05 -6.59 -9.32
N LEU A 119 2.50 -7.66 -8.68
CA LEU A 119 1.73 -8.41 -7.70
C LEU A 119 2.12 -7.91 -6.31
N ARG A 120 1.16 -7.36 -5.55
CA ARG A 120 1.45 -6.79 -4.23
C ARG A 120 0.29 -6.91 -3.24
N THR A 121 0.62 -6.80 -1.97
CA THR A 121 -0.33 -6.73 -0.87
C THR A 121 0.25 -5.95 0.30
N GLY A 122 -0.63 -5.32 1.08
CA GLY A 122 -0.21 -4.49 2.19
C GLY A 122 -1.39 -3.79 2.85
N VAL A 123 -1.09 -2.67 3.50
CA VAL A 123 -2.08 -1.82 4.18
C VAL A 123 -2.01 -0.41 3.60
N LEU A 124 -3.16 0.06 3.11
CA LEU A 124 -3.41 1.47 2.84
C LEU A 124 -3.73 2.15 4.17
N PHE A 125 -3.13 3.30 4.43
CA PHE A 125 -3.48 4.13 5.57
C PHE A 125 -3.69 5.57 5.12
N ALA A 126 -4.77 6.18 5.60
CA ALA A 126 -5.19 7.51 5.19
C ALA A 126 -5.54 8.38 6.39
N LEU A 127 -5.37 9.68 6.21
CA LEU A 127 -5.89 10.73 7.06
C LEU A 127 -6.82 11.59 6.22
N VAL A 128 -8.12 11.53 6.51
CA VAL A 128 -9.18 12.25 5.80
C VAL A 128 -9.90 13.13 6.80
N ASP A 129 -9.82 14.45 6.64
CA ASP A 129 -10.47 15.41 7.54
C ASP A 129 -10.14 15.18 9.03
N GLY A 130 -8.91 14.76 9.32
CA GLY A 130 -8.43 14.47 10.67
C GLY A 130 -8.76 13.06 11.19
N PHE A 131 -9.49 12.24 10.43
CA PHE A 131 -9.81 10.86 10.77
C PHE A 131 -8.84 9.90 10.11
N VAL A 132 -8.27 8.99 10.91
CA VAL A 132 -7.37 7.95 10.44
C VAL A 132 -8.17 6.72 10.02
N THR A 133 -7.89 6.21 8.82
CA THR A 133 -8.45 4.94 8.32
C THR A 133 -7.32 4.02 7.84
N SER A 134 -7.57 2.72 7.87
CA SER A 134 -6.62 1.69 7.40
C SER A 134 -7.38 0.54 6.76
N SER A 135 -6.86 0.05 5.63
CA SER A 135 -7.48 -1.04 4.87
C SER A 135 -6.41 -1.97 4.29
N ALA A 136 -6.55 -3.27 4.54
CA ALA A 136 -5.72 -4.28 3.91
C ALA A 136 -6.13 -4.47 2.45
N PHE A 137 -5.16 -4.56 1.54
CA PHE A 137 -5.43 -4.63 0.10
C PHE A 137 -4.59 -5.69 -0.61
N TYR A 138 -5.04 -6.08 -1.79
CA TYR A 138 -4.31 -6.91 -2.75
C TYR A 138 -4.45 -6.34 -4.15
N GLU A 139 -3.45 -6.59 -4.99
CA GLU A 139 -3.46 -6.08 -6.36
C GLU A 139 -2.56 -6.90 -7.28
N TRP A 140 -3.05 -7.09 -8.51
CA TRP A 140 -2.23 -7.48 -9.67
C TRP A 140 -2.34 -6.37 -10.71
N TYR A 141 -1.46 -5.37 -10.64
CA TYR A 141 -1.42 -4.30 -11.65
C TYR A 141 -1.24 -4.91 -13.04
N PRO A 142 -1.97 -4.45 -14.08
CA PRO A 142 -2.78 -3.22 -14.15
C PRO A 142 -4.25 -3.33 -13.72
N ASN A 143 -4.67 -4.40 -13.03
CA ASN A 143 -6.01 -4.42 -12.43
C ASN A 143 -6.15 -3.32 -11.37
N VAL A 144 -7.40 -2.93 -11.12
CA VAL A 144 -7.74 -2.11 -9.96
C VAL A 144 -7.31 -2.80 -8.68
N ARG A 145 -6.89 -2.00 -7.71
CA ARG A 145 -6.67 -2.48 -6.34
C ARG A 145 -7.99 -2.93 -5.73
N GLU A 146 -7.95 -4.04 -5.02
CA GLU A 146 -9.08 -4.56 -4.24
C GLU A 146 -8.71 -4.67 -2.76
N TYR A 147 -9.73 -4.74 -1.90
CA TYR A 147 -9.57 -4.72 -0.45
C TYR A 147 -10.07 -6.01 0.18
N PHE A 148 -9.36 -6.49 1.20
CA PHE A 148 -9.84 -7.61 2.00
C PHE A 148 -10.97 -7.15 2.92
N GLY A 149 -12.16 -7.74 2.77
CA GLY A 149 -13.34 -7.43 3.59
C GLY A 149 -13.47 -8.27 4.86
N ASP A 150 -12.62 -9.28 5.03
CA ASP A 150 -12.67 -10.29 6.09
C ASP A 150 -11.50 -10.21 7.09
N ILE A 151 -10.76 -9.10 7.08
CA ILE A 151 -9.72 -8.79 8.06
C ILE A 151 -9.82 -7.33 8.51
N SER A 152 -9.65 -7.10 9.81
CA SER A 152 -9.53 -5.76 10.37
C SER A 152 -8.04 -5.40 10.52
N VAL A 153 -7.67 -4.18 10.14
CA VAL A 153 -6.35 -3.61 10.40
C VAL A 153 -6.51 -2.20 10.95
N ALA A 154 -5.77 -1.87 12.00
CA ALA A 154 -5.80 -0.57 12.65
C ALA A 154 -4.38 -0.04 12.89
N PRO A 155 -4.19 1.28 13.03
CA PRO A 155 -2.89 1.83 13.40
C PRO A 155 -2.33 1.19 14.69
N GLY A 156 -1.07 0.80 14.64
CA GLY A 156 -0.40 0.08 15.74
C GLY A 156 -0.50 -1.44 15.67
N ASP A 157 -1.34 -2.02 14.80
CA ASP A 157 -1.36 -3.47 14.60
C ASP A 157 -0.07 -3.94 13.93
N GLU A 158 0.48 -5.06 14.41
CA GLU A 158 1.56 -5.78 13.73
C GLU A 158 0.97 -6.72 12.67
N VAL A 159 1.34 -6.51 11.40
CA VAL A 159 0.84 -7.29 10.26
C VAL A 159 1.98 -7.89 9.46
N THR A 160 1.82 -9.13 9.01
CA THR A 160 2.68 -9.73 7.98
C THR A 160 1.94 -9.72 6.65
N ALA A 161 2.57 -9.13 5.65
CA ALA A 161 2.13 -9.15 4.26
C ALA A 161 2.99 -10.12 3.45
N SER A 162 2.36 -10.93 2.61
CA SER A 162 3.05 -11.90 1.76
C SER A 162 2.38 -12.03 0.40
N VAL A 163 3.19 -12.02 -0.65
CA VAL A 163 2.77 -12.43 -2.00
C VAL A 163 3.53 -13.68 -2.45
N TYR A 164 2.85 -14.53 -3.21
CA TYR A 164 3.42 -15.74 -3.81
C TYR A 164 3.03 -15.84 -5.29
N ALA A 165 4.01 -15.79 -6.20
CA ALA A 165 3.82 -16.01 -7.63
C ALA A 165 3.77 -17.52 -7.94
N LEU A 166 2.55 -18.06 -8.14
CA LEU A 166 2.31 -19.45 -8.52
C LEU A 166 2.82 -19.73 -9.94
N THR A 167 2.56 -18.80 -10.85
CA THR A 167 3.08 -18.79 -12.23
C THR A 167 3.45 -17.35 -12.60
N SER A 168 3.82 -17.08 -13.86
CA SER A 168 3.96 -15.70 -14.32
C SER A 168 2.62 -14.97 -14.41
N THR A 169 1.47 -15.66 -14.45
CA THR A 169 0.15 -15.05 -14.65
C THR A 169 -0.85 -15.39 -13.54
N SER A 170 -0.41 -16.06 -12.48
CA SER A 170 -1.21 -16.34 -11.30
C SER A 170 -0.38 -16.29 -10.02
N GLY A 171 -1.03 -15.92 -8.93
CA GLY A 171 -0.40 -15.75 -7.63
C GLY A 171 -1.39 -15.73 -6.49
N GLU A 172 -0.87 -15.51 -5.30
CA GLU A 172 -1.60 -15.43 -4.05
C GLU A 172 -1.11 -14.21 -3.28
N ALA A 173 -2.03 -13.48 -2.67
CA ALA A 173 -1.76 -12.40 -1.73
C ALA A 173 -2.37 -12.78 -0.38
N SER A 174 -1.67 -12.48 0.71
CA SER A 174 -2.15 -12.77 2.06
C SER A 174 -1.68 -11.75 3.07
N ILE A 175 -2.52 -11.54 4.08
CA ILE A 175 -2.24 -10.69 5.24
C ILE A 175 -2.56 -11.49 6.50
N VAL A 176 -1.66 -11.45 7.47
CA VAL A 176 -1.89 -11.93 8.84
C VAL A 176 -1.79 -10.73 9.77
N ASN A 177 -2.84 -10.47 10.56
CA ASN A 177 -2.80 -9.49 11.64
C ASN A 177 -2.49 -10.22 12.94
N HIS A 178 -1.27 -10.07 13.45
CA HIS A 178 -0.82 -10.73 14.68
C HIS A 178 -1.44 -10.15 15.94
N SER A 179 -1.92 -8.90 15.86
CA SER A 179 -2.54 -8.19 16.99
C SER A 179 -3.97 -8.67 17.24
N THR A 180 -4.70 -9.05 16.18
CA THR A 180 -6.07 -9.60 16.27
C THR A 180 -6.12 -11.12 16.14
N GLY A 181 -5.09 -11.74 15.57
CA GLY A 181 -5.06 -13.18 15.22
C GLY A 181 -5.81 -13.52 13.93
N GLU A 182 -6.32 -12.51 13.22
CA GLU A 182 -7.02 -12.66 11.94
C GLU A 182 -6.05 -12.90 10.79
N ARG A 183 -6.51 -13.59 9.75
CA ARG A 183 -5.73 -13.85 8.54
C ARG A 183 -6.66 -13.97 7.34
N THR A 184 -6.19 -13.50 6.19
CA THR A 184 -6.90 -13.59 4.93
C THR A 184 -5.94 -13.87 3.79
N SER A 185 -6.46 -14.45 2.70
CA SER A 185 -5.69 -14.78 1.50
C SER A 185 -6.59 -14.84 0.29
N VAL A 186 -6.10 -14.39 -0.86
CA VAL A 186 -6.81 -14.47 -2.14
C VAL A 186 -5.87 -14.93 -3.25
N ARG A 187 -6.40 -15.72 -4.18
CA ARG A 187 -5.70 -16.06 -5.42
C ARG A 187 -6.07 -15.07 -6.52
N LEU A 188 -5.05 -14.59 -7.21
CA LEU A 188 -5.18 -13.61 -8.28
C LEU A 188 -4.74 -14.23 -9.61
N GLY A 189 -5.38 -13.79 -10.68
CA GLY A 189 -4.91 -13.97 -12.05
C GLY A 189 -4.64 -12.61 -12.69
N GLY A 190 -3.55 -12.49 -13.44
CA GLY A 190 -3.24 -11.25 -14.15
C GLY A 190 -4.27 -10.95 -15.25
N PRO A 191 -4.68 -9.68 -15.45
CA PRO A 191 -5.56 -9.32 -16.54
C PRO A 191 -4.92 -9.64 -17.88
N ASP A 192 -5.70 -10.12 -18.85
CA ASP A 192 -5.23 -10.40 -20.22
C ASP A 192 -3.91 -11.21 -20.28
N PHE A 193 -3.63 -12.01 -19.24
CA PHE A 193 -2.38 -12.74 -19.07
C PHE A 193 -1.11 -11.87 -19.04
N VAL A 194 -1.21 -10.59 -18.62
CA VAL A 194 -0.04 -9.70 -18.43
C VAL A 194 0.88 -10.32 -17.38
N PRO A 195 2.06 -10.86 -17.78
CA PRO A 195 2.84 -11.71 -16.92
C PRO A 195 3.81 -10.91 -16.04
N LEU A 196 4.01 -11.39 -14.81
CA LEU A 196 5.18 -11.06 -13.99
C LEU A 196 6.45 -11.51 -14.72
N CYS A 197 7.47 -10.65 -14.70
CA CYS A 197 8.83 -11.01 -15.08
C CYS A 197 9.56 -11.78 -13.98
N ARG A 198 9.11 -11.65 -12.72
CA ARG A 198 9.63 -12.29 -11.52
C ARG A 198 11.10 -11.92 -11.26
N LYS A 199 11.39 -10.62 -11.30
CA LYS A 199 12.75 -10.05 -11.17
C LYS A 199 12.92 -9.10 -10.00
N ASN A 200 11.86 -8.44 -9.56
CA ASN A 200 11.93 -7.49 -8.46
C ASN A 200 11.21 -8.06 -7.23
N LEU A 201 11.81 -7.87 -6.05
CA LEU A 201 11.19 -8.10 -4.75
C LEU A 201 11.25 -6.79 -3.98
N ASP A 202 10.09 -6.28 -3.58
CA ASP A 202 9.98 -4.91 -3.09
C ASP A 202 9.38 -4.86 -1.68
N TRP A 203 9.93 -3.95 -0.86
CA TRP A 203 9.37 -3.51 0.43
C TRP A 203 9.24 -2.00 0.39
N ILE A 204 8.03 -1.51 0.23
CA ILE A 204 7.78 -0.13 -0.19
C ILE A 204 6.77 0.55 0.74
N VAL A 205 7.06 1.80 1.06
CA VAL A 205 6.10 2.80 1.52
C VAL A 205 5.86 3.80 0.41
N GLY A 206 4.60 4.09 0.14
CA GLY A 206 4.22 5.03 -0.89
C GLY A 206 2.95 4.60 -1.59
N ASP A 207 2.66 5.26 -2.69
CA ASP A 207 1.50 5.03 -3.55
C ASP A 207 0.15 4.95 -2.81
N PRO A 208 -0.65 6.01 -2.93
CA PRO A 208 -1.77 5.80 -3.82
C PRO A 208 -1.96 6.97 -4.79
N SER A 209 -2.07 6.62 -6.06
CA SER A 209 -2.76 7.37 -7.10
C SER A 209 -4.03 8.05 -6.56
N GLN A 210 -4.31 9.26 -7.05
CA GLN A 210 -5.48 10.01 -6.61
C GLN A 210 -6.78 9.53 -7.30
N PRO A 211 -7.93 9.76 -6.64
CA PRO A 211 -9.25 9.80 -7.28
C PRO A 211 -9.37 10.82 -8.43
N ASN A 212 -8.44 11.77 -8.55
CA ASN A 212 -8.50 12.92 -9.46
C ASN A 212 -7.77 12.72 -10.80
N GLY A 213 -7.26 11.52 -11.07
CA GLY A 213 -6.74 11.13 -12.39
C GLY A 213 -5.31 10.59 -12.37
N PRO A 214 -4.89 9.96 -13.48
CA PRO A 214 -3.60 9.30 -13.58
C PRO A 214 -2.44 10.30 -13.45
N GLY A 215 -1.44 9.95 -12.64
CA GLY A 215 -0.16 10.67 -12.57
C GLY A 215 -0.04 11.74 -11.49
N ILE A 216 -1.08 12.03 -10.69
CA ILE A 216 -0.97 12.91 -9.53
C ILE A 216 -1.06 12.05 -8.25
N PRO A 217 0.03 11.84 -7.51
CA PRO A 217 0.00 11.11 -6.26
C PRO A 217 -0.73 11.91 -5.20
N SER A 218 -1.38 11.22 -4.27
CA SER A 218 -1.99 11.86 -3.12
C SER A 218 -0.95 12.63 -2.28
N PRO A 219 -1.34 13.69 -1.57
CA PRO A 219 -0.49 14.30 -0.56
C PRO A 219 0.04 13.22 0.40
N LEU A 220 1.37 13.14 0.56
CA LEU A 220 2.01 12.14 1.41
C LEU A 220 1.77 12.52 2.89
N PRO A 221 1.17 11.66 3.73
CA PRO A 221 1.09 11.90 5.17
C PRO A 221 2.46 11.81 5.82
N ASP A 222 2.65 12.48 6.95
CA ASP A 222 3.71 12.09 7.88
C ASP A 222 3.29 10.77 8.53
N PHE A 223 3.88 9.68 8.03
CA PHE A 223 3.64 8.32 8.50
C PHE A 223 4.65 7.89 9.58
N GLY A 224 5.52 8.80 10.01
CA GLY A 224 6.63 8.48 10.90
C GLY A 224 7.60 7.51 10.25
N THR A 225 7.69 6.31 10.81
CA THR A 225 8.65 5.30 10.37
C THR A 225 7.92 3.98 10.15
N VAL A 226 8.14 3.38 8.98
CA VAL A 226 7.74 2.01 8.69
C VAL A 226 8.97 1.13 8.77
N HIS A 227 8.92 0.13 9.62
CA HIS A 227 9.97 -0.86 9.75
C HIS A 227 9.46 -2.21 9.25
N PHE A 228 9.88 -2.60 8.06
CA PHE A 228 9.71 -3.96 7.58
C PHE A 228 10.77 -4.84 8.25
N SER A 229 10.32 -5.83 8.99
CA SER A 229 11.10 -6.94 9.54
C SER A 229 10.72 -8.22 8.83
N ASP A 230 11.50 -9.29 9.03
CA ASP A 230 11.37 -10.55 8.28
C ASP A 230 11.29 -10.30 6.75
N ALA A 231 12.00 -9.24 6.30
CA ALA A 231 11.99 -8.76 4.94
C ALA A 231 12.74 -9.75 4.05
N THR A 232 12.04 -10.79 3.65
CA THR A 232 12.60 -11.99 3.03
C THR A 232 11.88 -12.31 1.74
N GLY A 233 12.59 -12.96 0.82
CA GLY A 233 12.05 -13.40 -0.44
C GLY A 233 12.68 -14.71 -0.86
N TYR A 234 11.92 -15.54 -1.58
CA TYR A 234 12.42 -16.87 -1.97
C TYR A 234 13.30 -16.77 -3.22
N VAL A 235 14.56 -16.44 -2.95
CA VAL A 235 15.78 -16.78 -3.70
C VAL A 235 16.77 -17.26 -2.64
N PHE A 236 17.50 -18.36 -2.85
CA PHE A 236 18.56 -18.75 -1.92
C PHE A 236 19.59 -17.61 -1.77
N GLY A 237 19.54 -16.86 -0.68
CA GLY A 237 20.54 -15.82 -0.37
C GLY A 237 19.93 -14.56 0.26
N ASN A 238 20.62 -14.06 1.28
CA ASN A 238 20.28 -12.87 2.04
C ASN A 238 20.03 -11.64 1.11
N PRO A 239 18.97 -10.84 1.36
CA PRO A 239 18.68 -9.57 0.65
C PRO A 239 19.84 -8.55 0.57
N ASN A 240 20.88 -8.67 1.38
CA ASN A 240 21.92 -7.64 1.55
C ASN A 240 22.91 -7.46 0.38
N ALA A 241 22.72 -8.13 -0.77
CA ALA A 241 23.55 -7.92 -1.95
C ALA A 241 22.69 -7.54 -3.17
N GLY A 242 22.85 -6.32 -3.67
CA GLY A 242 22.20 -5.87 -4.92
C GLY A 242 20.84 -5.18 -4.77
N GLN A 243 20.49 -4.74 -3.56
CA GLN A 243 19.29 -3.92 -3.35
C GLN A 243 19.47 -2.49 -3.88
N THR A 244 18.44 -1.99 -4.55
CA THR A 244 18.27 -0.58 -4.90
C THR A 244 17.41 0.06 -3.81
N VAL A 245 17.94 1.11 -3.19
CA VAL A 245 17.19 1.95 -2.26
C VAL A 245 16.51 3.07 -3.03
N LEU A 246 15.22 3.30 -2.77
CA LEU A 246 14.42 4.40 -3.31
C LEU A 246 13.99 5.37 -2.21
N ASN A 247 14.12 6.66 -2.47
CA ASN A 247 13.51 7.72 -1.66
C ASN A 247 12.44 8.47 -2.48
N ILE A 248 11.38 8.93 -1.81
CA ILE A 248 10.39 9.82 -2.43
C ILE A 248 11.00 11.22 -2.52
N VAL A 249 11.18 11.69 -3.76
CA VAL A 249 11.69 13.03 -4.06
C VAL A 249 10.70 13.74 -4.98
N ARG A 250 10.24 14.93 -4.61
CA ARG A 250 9.33 15.76 -5.43
C ARG A 250 9.87 17.18 -5.50
N ASN A 251 10.00 17.72 -6.72
CA ASN A 251 10.52 19.06 -6.97
C ASN A 251 11.87 19.36 -6.27
N GLY A 252 12.76 18.36 -6.21
CA GLY A 252 14.07 18.47 -5.55
C GLY A 252 14.03 18.41 -4.02
N THR A 253 12.86 18.25 -3.40
CA THR A 253 12.70 18.02 -1.95
C THR A 253 12.59 16.51 -1.69
N THR A 254 13.39 16.01 -0.76
CA THR A 254 13.37 14.61 -0.32
C THR A 254 12.41 14.46 0.86
N PHE A 255 11.45 13.56 0.75
CA PHE A 255 10.41 13.34 1.77
C PHE A 255 10.69 12.12 2.64
N THR A 256 11.58 11.24 2.22
CA THR A 256 11.89 10.00 2.94
C THR A 256 13.37 9.73 2.97
N THR A 257 13.80 9.02 4.00
CA THR A 257 15.09 8.33 4.02
C THR A 257 14.85 6.83 4.23
N VAL A 258 15.71 6.01 3.64
CA VAL A 258 15.61 4.55 3.72
C VAL A 258 16.92 3.97 4.20
N SER A 259 16.86 3.03 5.13
CA SER A 259 18.02 2.28 5.60
C SER A 259 17.75 0.78 5.60
N LEU A 260 18.82 0.02 5.36
CA LEU A 260 18.78 -1.44 5.25
C LEU A 260 19.55 -2.06 6.42
N GLY A 261 19.05 -3.18 6.89
CA GLY A 261 19.71 -4.03 7.88
C GLY A 261 19.53 -5.51 7.53
N TYR A 262 19.93 -6.40 8.45
CA TYR A 262 19.72 -7.83 8.24
C TYR A 262 18.22 -8.16 8.24
N GLU A 263 17.68 -8.53 7.07
CA GLU A 263 16.24 -8.83 6.89
C GLU A 263 15.32 -7.68 7.33
N THR A 264 15.81 -6.43 7.25
CA THR A 264 15.05 -5.24 7.64
C THR A 264 15.16 -4.13 6.60
N VAL A 265 14.03 -3.47 6.32
CA VAL A 265 13.95 -2.23 5.52
C VAL A 265 13.24 -1.18 6.37
N VAL A 266 13.91 -0.07 6.66
CA VAL A 266 13.34 1.05 7.42
C VAL A 266 13.08 2.20 6.45
N VAL A 267 11.84 2.69 6.40
CA VAL A 267 11.47 3.89 5.65
C VAL A 267 10.99 4.94 6.63
N GLU A 268 11.66 6.09 6.68
CA GLU A 268 11.32 7.20 7.58
C GLU A 268 10.88 8.43 6.79
N TYR A 269 9.79 9.06 7.22
CA TYR A 269 9.34 10.36 6.74
C TYR A 269 10.21 11.49 7.31
N ILE A 270 10.68 12.38 6.44
CA ILE A 270 11.53 13.52 6.82
C ILE A 270 10.63 14.71 7.23
N ARG A 271 10.82 15.18 8.47
CA ARG A 271 10.18 16.39 9.01
C ARG A 271 11.16 17.55 8.93
N GLU A 272 11.08 18.36 7.89
CA GLU A 272 11.80 19.64 7.79
C GLU A 272 10.89 20.83 8.10
#